data_AF-A0A557ZQ10-F1
#
_entry.id   AF-A0A557ZQ10-F1
#
_cell.length_a   1.000
_cell.length_b   1.000
_cell.length_c   1.000
_cell.angle_alpha   90.00
_cell.angle_beta   90.00
_cell.angle_gamma   90.00
#
_symmetry.space_group_name_H-M   'P 1'
#
loop_
_entity.id
_entity.type
_entity.pdbx_description
1 polymer ?
#
loop_
_entity_poly.entity_id
_entity_poly.type
_entity_poly.pdbx_seq_one_letter_code
_entity_poly.pdbx_strand_id
1 'polypeptide(L)'
;MTEQSPGLSNLLTENRTFPPSAEFARQANATAEWYERADSDREAFWAEQAERLSWDTKWSRVVDWSGAPFAKWFVGGKLNVAYNCVDRHVEAGHGEQVAIHWVGEPGDT
;
A
#
# COMPACT_ATOMS: atom_id res chain seq x y z
N MET A 1 -5.78 -48.84 21.10
CA MET A 1 -5.98 -47.46 21.57
C MET A 1 -4.68 -46.72 21.31
N THR A 2 -4.63 -45.95 20.23
CA THR A 2 -3.47 -45.12 19.90
C THR A 2 -3.53 -43.87 20.75
N GLU A 3 -2.55 -43.70 21.66
CA GLU A 3 -2.38 -42.47 22.41
C GLU A 3 -2.03 -41.34 21.43
N GLN A 4 -2.91 -40.34 21.36
CA GLN A 4 -2.64 -39.12 20.62
C GLN A 4 -1.59 -38.31 21.39
N SER A 5 -0.46 -38.01 20.74
CA SER A 5 0.61 -37.19 21.32
C SER A 5 0.11 -35.77 21.64
N PRO A 6 0.41 -35.20 22.83
CA PRO A 6 -0.06 -33.88 23.26
C PRO A 6 0.44 -32.70 22.40
N GLY A 7 1.39 -32.91 21.48
CA GLY A 7 1.83 -31.89 20.53
C GLY A 7 0.85 -31.64 19.38
N LEU A 8 -0.02 -32.61 19.05
CA LEU A 8 -0.97 -32.51 17.93
C LEU A 8 -2.27 -31.79 18.29
N SER A 9 -2.60 -31.64 19.57
CA SER A 9 -3.82 -30.94 20.02
C SER A 9 -3.76 -29.42 19.80
N ASN A 10 -2.56 -28.84 19.68
CA ASN A 10 -2.35 -27.42 19.37
C ASN A 10 -2.57 -27.06 17.88
N LEU A 11 -2.73 -28.05 17.00
CA LEU A 11 -2.85 -27.82 15.56
C LEU A 11 -4.32 -27.69 15.08
N LEU A 12 -5.29 -27.75 16.00
CA LEU A 12 -6.70 -27.88 15.60
C LEU A 12 -7.43 -26.55 15.38
N THR A 13 -7.09 -25.45 16.06
CA THR A 13 -7.41 -24.06 15.65
C THR A 13 -6.67 -23.08 16.56
N GLU A 14 -5.80 -22.23 16.03
CA GLU A 14 -5.15 -21.14 16.77
C GLU A 14 -5.93 -19.83 16.53
N ASN A 15 -6.57 -19.30 17.58
CA ASN A 15 -7.43 -18.09 17.52
C ASN A 15 -6.84 -16.90 18.28
N ARG A 16 -5.61 -16.98 18.82
CA ARG A 16 -5.01 -15.86 19.53
C ARG A 16 -4.71 -14.71 18.56
N THR A 17 -5.18 -13.52 18.92
CA THR A 17 -4.86 -12.27 18.24
C THR A 17 -3.89 -11.46 19.10
N PHE A 18 -2.88 -10.87 18.47
CA PHE A 18 -1.92 -9.99 19.13
C PHE A 18 -2.08 -8.58 18.54
N PRO A 19 -2.81 -7.68 19.20
CA PRO A 19 -2.98 -6.33 18.70
C PRO A 19 -1.64 -5.57 18.78
N PRO A 20 -1.40 -4.58 17.88
CA PRO A 20 -0.28 -3.68 18.03
C PRO A 20 -0.39 -2.90 19.35
N SER A 21 0.74 -2.38 19.84
CA SER A 21 0.72 -1.47 20.98
C SER A 21 -0.07 -0.21 20.64
N ALA A 22 -0.70 0.40 21.66
CA ALA A 22 -1.46 1.64 21.46
C ALA A 22 -0.56 2.78 20.94
N GLU A 23 0.72 2.78 21.30
CA GLU A 23 1.69 3.74 20.78
C GLU A 23 1.91 3.60 19.28
N PHE A 24 2.14 2.37 18.81
CA PHE A 24 2.33 2.11 17.40
C PHE A 24 1.06 2.41 16.59
N ALA A 25 -0.11 2.00 17.10
CA ALA A 25 -1.39 2.23 16.43
C ALA A 25 -1.72 3.71 16.22
N ARG A 26 -1.27 4.60 17.12
CA ARG A 26 -1.47 6.06 16.98
C ARG A 26 -0.70 6.67 15.80
N GLN A 27 0.33 6.00 15.29
CA GLN A 27 1.15 6.47 14.16
C GLN A 27 0.71 5.85 12.82
N ALA A 28 -0.45 5.17 12.79
CA ALA A 28 -0.94 4.52 11.59
C ALA A 28 -1.29 5.55 10.49
N ASN A 29 -0.81 5.31 9.27
CA ASN A 29 -1.13 6.12 8.10
C ASN A 29 -2.60 5.96 7.64
N ALA A 30 -3.24 4.85 8.01
CA ALA A 30 -4.64 4.55 7.71
C ALA A 30 -5.30 3.86 8.91
N THR A 31 -6.57 4.16 9.13
CA THR A 31 -7.38 3.63 10.24
C THR A 31 -8.56 2.82 9.69
N ALA A 32 -9.30 2.14 10.57
CA ALA A 32 -10.47 1.35 10.17
C ALA A 32 -11.54 2.17 9.41
N GLU A 33 -11.64 3.47 9.71
CA GLU A 33 -12.55 4.41 9.03
C GLU A 33 -12.33 4.47 7.51
N TRP A 34 -11.10 4.19 7.04
CA TRP A 34 -10.81 4.18 5.60
C TRP A 34 -11.63 3.12 4.86
N TYR A 35 -11.95 2.00 5.50
CA TYR A 35 -12.81 0.97 4.90
C TYR A 35 -14.23 1.47 4.72
N GLU A 36 -14.79 2.12 5.75
CA GLU A 36 -16.13 2.69 5.69
C GLU A 36 -16.23 3.78 4.61
N ARG A 37 -15.20 4.65 4.52
CA ARG A 37 -15.12 5.68 3.46
C ARG A 37 -15.04 5.05 2.06
N ALA A 38 -14.17 4.06 1.87
CA ALA A 38 -13.99 3.40 0.58
C ALA A 38 -15.22 2.59 0.15
N ASP A 39 -15.99 2.04 1.09
CA ASP A 39 -17.25 1.34 0.81
C ASP A 39 -18.37 2.32 0.45
N SER A 40 -18.43 3.47 1.13
CA SER A 40 -19.46 4.49 0.88
C SER A 40 -19.38 5.14 -0.50
N ASP A 41 -18.16 5.45 -0.98
CA ASP A 41 -17.90 5.92 -2.34
C ASP A 41 -16.48 5.54 -2.77
N ARG A 42 -16.40 4.41 -3.47
CA ARG A 42 -15.14 3.85 -3.95
C ARG A 42 -14.43 4.75 -4.95
N GLU A 43 -15.16 5.41 -5.85
CA GLU A 43 -14.53 6.23 -6.89
C GLU A 43 -13.98 7.52 -6.30
N ALA A 44 -14.74 8.19 -5.42
CA ALA A 44 -14.26 9.37 -4.72
C ALA A 44 -13.05 9.06 -3.83
N PHE A 45 -13.10 7.94 -3.08
CA PHE A 45 -11.99 7.52 -2.24
C PHE A 45 -10.71 7.32 -3.07
N TRP A 46 -10.77 6.58 -4.18
CA TRP A 46 -9.59 6.34 -5.01
C TRP A 46 -9.14 7.58 -5.79
N ALA A 47 -10.05 8.49 -6.14
CA ALA A 47 -9.67 9.79 -6.71
C ALA A 47 -8.80 10.57 -5.72
N GLU A 48 -9.22 10.70 -4.46
CA GLU A 48 -8.46 11.38 -3.40
C GLU A 48 -7.08 10.73 -3.21
N GLN A 49 -7.02 9.39 -3.16
CA GLN A 49 -5.73 8.70 -2.99
C GLN A 49 -4.78 8.94 -4.18
N ALA A 50 -5.32 9.03 -5.40
CA ALA A 50 -4.53 9.24 -6.60
C ALA A 50 -3.93 10.64 -6.71
N GLU A 51 -4.48 11.65 -6.03
CA GLU A 51 -3.88 13.01 -5.94
C GLU A 51 -2.52 13.03 -5.22
N ARG A 52 -2.16 11.96 -4.51
CA ARG A 52 -0.85 11.82 -3.84
C ARG A 52 0.31 11.59 -4.83
N LEU A 53 -0.03 11.25 -6.07
CA LEU A 53 0.92 11.11 -7.16
C LEU A 53 0.97 12.41 -7.96
N SER A 54 2.13 12.67 -8.55
CA SER A 54 2.30 13.75 -9.51
C SER A 54 1.88 13.26 -10.89
N TRP A 55 0.86 13.91 -11.45
CA TRP A 55 0.33 13.62 -12.78
C TRP A 55 0.75 14.70 -13.76
N ASP A 56 1.25 14.28 -14.91
CA ASP A 56 1.48 15.17 -16.05
C ASP A 56 0.15 15.60 -16.69
N THR A 57 -0.78 14.65 -16.81
CA THR A 57 -2.16 14.91 -17.20
C THR A 57 -3.08 14.22 -16.20
N LYS A 58 -3.98 14.98 -15.58
CA LYS A 58 -4.98 14.43 -14.65
C LYS A 58 -5.97 13.54 -15.42
N TRP A 59 -6.37 12.44 -14.80
CA TRP A 59 -7.36 11.53 -15.38
C TRP A 59 -8.73 12.20 -15.51
N SER A 60 -9.53 11.73 -16.47
CA SER A 60 -10.92 12.18 -16.66
C SER A 60 -11.95 11.25 -16.02
N ARG A 61 -11.55 10.01 -15.70
CA ARG A 61 -12.41 9.01 -15.04
C ARG A 61 -11.58 8.10 -14.15
N VAL A 62 -12.05 7.86 -12.92
CA VAL A 62 -11.33 7.06 -11.91
C VAL A 62 -11.26 5.59 -12.31
N VAL A 63 -12.39 4.99 -12.69
CA VAL A 63 -12.41 3.61 -13.17
C VAL A 63 -13.47 3.41 -14.26
N ASP A 64 -13.10 2.67 -15.29
CA ASP A 64 -13.99 2.23 -16.36
C ASP A 64 -14.12 0.70 -16.37
N TRP A 65 -15.34 0.24 -16.14
CA TRP A 65 -15.73 -1.18 -16.13
C TRP A 65 -16.45 -1.63 -17.40
N SER A 66 -16.63 -0.76 -18.40
CA SER A 66 -17.37 -1.08 -19.63
C SER A 66 -16.78 -2.24 -20.42
N GLY A 67 -15.48 -2.54 -20.25
CA GLY A 67 -14.76 -3.65 -20.87
C GLY A 67 -14.52 -4.86 -19.97
N ALA A 68 -15.40 -5.12 -18.98
CA ALA A 68 -15.25 -6.25 -18.06
C ALA A 68 -14.92 -7.58 -18.79
N PRO A 69 -14.02 -8.42 -18.25
CA PRO A 69 -13.43 -8.34 -16.90
C PRO A 69 -12.22 -7.39 -16.79
N PHE A 70 -11.88 -6.63 -17.84
CA PHE A 70 -10.73 -5.72 -17.82
C PHE A 70 -11.13 -4.30 -17.42
N ALA A 71 -10.86 -3.94 -16.16
CA ALA A 71 -11.01 -2.56 -15.69
C ALA A 71 -9.86 -1.67 -16.17
N LYS A 72 -10.18 -0.41 -16.50
CA LYS A 72 -9.19 0.64 -16.75
C LYS A 72 -9.26 1.66 -15.63
N TRP A 73 -8.16 1.89 -14.94
CA TRP A 73 -8.06 2.87 -13.86
C TRP A 73 -7.42 4.16 -14.34
N PHE A 74 -7.88 5.29 -13.81
CA PHE A 74 -7.39 6.64 -14.07
C PHE A 74 -7.30 6.95 -15.57
N VAL A 75 -8.42 6.72 -16.27
CA VAL A 75 -8.52 6.81 -17.73
C VAL A 75 -8.17 8.23 -18.21
N GLY A 76 -7.31 8.30 -19.22
CA GLY A 76 -6.79 9.55 -19.77
C GLY A 76 -5.66 10.18 -18.93
N GLY A 77 -5.40 9.66 -17.73
CA GLY A 77 -4.31 10.11 -16.89
C GLY A 77 -2.94 9.73 -17.46
N LYS A 78 -1.98 10.64 -17.33
CA LYS A 78 -0.57 10.41 -17.70
C LYS A 78 0.32 10.78 -16.53
N LEU A 79 1.26 9.90 -16.23
CA LEU A 79 2.31 10.14 -15.23
C LEU A 79 3.60 9.48 -15.69
N ASN A 80 4.71 9.88 -15.08
CA ASN A 80 5.98 9.19 -15.21
C ASN A 80 6.36 8.59 -13.85
N VAL A 81 6.74 7.30 -13.83
CA VAL A 81 7.10 6.60 -12.61
C VAL A 81 8.42 7.09 -12.02
N ALA A 82 9.43 7.36 -12.85
CA ALA A 82 10.71 7.91 -12.41
C ALA A 82 10.49 9.28 -11.77
N TYR A 83 9.68 10.15 -12.38
CA TYR A 83 9.33 11.45 -11.81
C TYR A 83 8.71 11.34 -10.41
N ASN A 84 7.79 10.39 -10.21
CA ASN A 84 7.16 10.16 -8.91
C ASN A 84 8.09 9.51 -7.88
N CYS A 85 9.09 8.76 -8.31
CA CYS A 85 9.99 8.02 -7.43
C CYS A 85 11.29 8.76 -7.11
N VAL A 86 11.74 9.67 -7.97
CA VAL A 86 13.06 10.32 -7.87
C VAL A 86 12.94 11.82 -8.07
N ASP A 87 12.58 12.26 -9.27
CA ASP A 87 12.73 13.67 -9.69
C ASP A 87 11.99 14.63 -8.75
N ARG A 88 10.71 14.35 -8.42
CA ARG A 88 9.92 15.21 -7.53
C ARG A 88 10.51 15.34 -6.12
N HIS A 89 11.24 14.32 -5.65
CA HIS A 89 11.88 14.36 -4.33
C HIS A 89 13.13 15.23 -4.36
N VAL A 90 13.94 15.14 -5.42
CA VAL A 90 15.10 16.01 -5.65
C VAL A 90 14.64 17.47 -5.78
N GLU A 91 13.61 17.74 -6.60
CA GLU A 91 13.01 19.07 -6.78
C GLU A 91 12.48 19.66 -5.47
N ALA A 92 11.94 18.83 -4.58
CA ALA A 92 11.47 19.21 -3.25
C ALA A 92 12.61 19.44 -2.22
N GLY A 93 13.87 19.38 -2.65
CA GLY A 93 15.04 19.64 -1.80
C GLY A 93 15.57 18.42 -1.05
N HIS A 94 15.08 17.21 -1.37
CA HIS A 94 15.54 15.96 -0.76
C HIS A 94 16.64 15.26 -1.58
N GLY A 95 17.39 16.00 -2.41
CA GLY A 95 18.43 15.43 -3.27
C GLY A 95 19.56 14.71 -2.51
N GLU A 96 19.86 15.16 -1.29
CA GLU A 96 20.88 14.55 -0.41
C GLU A 96 20.30 13.43 0.49
N GLN A 97 18.99 13.17 0.42
CA GLN A 97 18.37 12.11 1.20
C GLN A 97 18.69 10.74 0.59
N VAL A 98 19.21 9.81 1.40
CA VAL A 98 19.51 8.46 0.95
C VAL A 98 18.23 7.77 0.45
N ALA A 99 18.20 7.43 -0.84
CA ALA A 99 17.09 6.71 -1.47
C ALA A 99 17.28 5.18 -1.40
N ILE A 100 18.52 4.70 -1.49
CA ILE A 100 18.85 3.26 -1.50
C ILE A 100 20.02 3.01 -0.54
N HIS A 101 19.78 2.16 0.45
CA HIS A 101 20.85 1.54 1.24
C HIS A 101 21.27 0.24 0.54
N TRP A 102 22.38 0.27 -0.20
CA TRP A 102 22.94 -0.93 -0.80
C TRP A 102 23.75 -1.71 0.23
N VAL A 103 23.45 -3.01 0.37
CA VAL A 103 24.18 -3.94 1.25
C VAL A 103 24.67 -5.09 0.37
N GLY A 104 25.98 -5.18 0.18
CA GLY A 104 26.64 -6.25 -0.58
C GLY A 104 26.71 -7.57 0.18
N GLU A 105 27.41 -8.56 -0.40
CA GLU A 105 27.63 -9.83 0.28
C GLU A 105 28.58 -9.68 1.47
N PRO A 106 28.51 -10.56 2.49
CA PRO A 106 29.46 -10.55 3.59
C PRO A 106 30.91 -10.72 3.07
N GLY A 107 31.73 -9.68 3.17
CA GLY A 107 33.12 -9.67 2.70
C GLY A 107 33.41 -8.66 1.59
N ASP A 108 32.39 -8.07 0.98
CA ASP A 108 32.55 -6.92 0.09
C ASP A 108 32.68 -5.63 0.94
N THR A 109 33.91 -5.25 1.28
CA THR A 109 34.28 -3.91 1.79
C THR A 109 35.12 -3.16 0.79
#